data_AF-U6RNA4-F1
#
_entry.id   AF-U6RNA4-F1
#
_cell.length_a   1.000
_cell.length_b   1.000
_cell.length_c   1.000
_cell.angle_alpha   90.00
_cell.angle_beta   90.00
_cell.angle_gamma   90.00
#
_symmetry.space_group_name_H-M   'P 1'
#
loop_
_entity.id
_entity.type
_entity.pdbx_description
1 polymer ?
#
loop_
_entity_poly.entity_id
_entity_poly.type
_entity_poly.pdbx_seq_one_letter_code
_entity_poly.pdbx_strand_id
1 'polypeptide(L)'
;MNTLREAFNEKYPQYANRVLNMYEQANDCPATWENISKIRLAKFVSFLNGKLAKSSVKTYCAMMKSVFNIYNEEVKLPKGYEDILSVKKDVSQNTWLNDSEIERIIAYIPANDTERLVKNQFIMGCVTGARHSDYMNFTRENVVGERLVYVSIKTHIQAEVPLSKVVERLIAENEMFYIAGKEVSDPTFNKTIREICRKLGMNERLKLYRAGEFVEGAKYEFISSHTARRSFATNLYLRGADLYAISKMMGHSSVTMTEGYISCGLRDLSDNILDYFKTFK
;
A
#
# COMPACT_ATOMS: atom_id res chain seq x y z
N MET A 1 -6.17 -21.60 31.23
CA MET A 1 -5.12 -20.95 30.44
C MET A 1 -5.29 -21.40 29.00
N ASN A 2 -5.54 -20.47 28.07
CA ASN A 2 -5.67 -20.81 26.65
C ASN A 2 -4.35 -21.39 26.14
N THR A 3 -4.40 -22.38 25.26
CA THR A 3 -3.23 -22.84 24.52
C THR A 3 -2.70 -21.73 23.61
N LEU A 4 -1.44 -21.81 23.19
CA LEU A 4 -0.86 -20.81 22.28
C LEU A 4 -1.67 -20.71 20.98
N ARG A 5 -2.20 -21.84 20.49
CA ARG A 5 -3.01 -21.89 19.29
C ARG A 5 -4.38 -21.24 19.46
N GLU A 6 -5.05 -21.45 20.59
CA GLU A 6 -6.30 -20.75 20.92
C GLU A 6 -6.09 -19.25 21.04
N ALA A 7 -5.05 -18.82 21.76
CA ALA A 7 -4.67 -17.41 21.90
C ALA A 7 -4.43 -16.71 20.54
N PHE A 8 -3.73 -17.40 19.63
CA PHE A 8 -3.52 -16.90 18.27
C PHE A 8 -4.80 -16.90 17.43
N ASN A 9 -5.64 -17.93 17.54
CA ASN A 9 -6.90 -17.99 16.80
C ASN A 9 -7.87 -16.90 17.25
N GLU A 10 -7.92 -16.59 18.54
CA GLU A 10 -8.76 -15.53 19.10
C GLU A 10 -8.39 -14.16 18.52
N LYS A 11 -7.09 -13.84 18.48
CA LYS A 11 -6.62 -12.51 18.03
C LYS A 11 -6.40 -12.40 16.52
N TYR A 12 -5.94 -13.47 15.88
CA TYR A 12 -5.53 -13.51 14.48
C TYR A 12 -6.01 -14.79 13.77
N PRO A 13 -7.33 -15.03 13.66
CA PRO A 13 -7.88 -16.31 13.16
C PRO A 13 -7.38 -16.68 11.76
N GLN A 14 -7.23 -15.68 10.88
CA GLN A 14 -6.75 -15.89 9.51
C GLN A 14 -5.26 -16.25 9.41
N TYR A 15 -4.47 -15.95 10.45
CA TYR A 15 -3.01 -16.11 10.44
C TYR A 15 -2.51 -17.18 11.41
N ALA A 16 -3.31 -17.58 12.40
CA ALA A 16 -2.92 -18.50 13.46
C ALA A 16 -2.25 -19.77 12.92
N ASN A 17 -2.94 -20.52 12.05
CA ASN A 17 -2.38 -21.73 11.46
C ASN A 17 -1.11 -21.43 10.65
N ARG A 18 -1.09 -20.36 9.86
CA ARG A 18 0.08 -20.04 9.03
C ARG A 18 1.32 -19.72 9.86
N VAL A 19 1.18 -18.86 10.87
CA VAL A 19 2.29 -18.41 11.72
C VAL A 19 2.78 -19.55 12.61
N LEU A 20 1.86 -20.29 13.25
CA LEU A 20 2.22 -21.37 14.16
C LEU A 20 2.79 -22.59 13.42
N ASN A 21 2.27 -22.95 12.24
CA ASN A 21 2.85 -24.04 11.47
C ASN A 21 4.27 -23.67 10.96
N MET A 22 4.54 -22.40 10.66
CA MET A 22 5.90 -21.94 10.35
C MET A 22 6.82 -22.01 11.57
N TYR A 23 6.31 -21.73 12.77
CA TYR A 23 7.06 -21.93 14.01
C TYR A 23 7.39 -23.40 14.25
N GLU A 24 6.41 -24.29 14.04
CA GLU A 24 6.57 -25.74 14.19
C GLU A 24 7.62 -26.28 13.21
N GLN A 25 7.52 -25.90 11.93
CA GLN A 25 8.51 -26.28 10.92
C GLN A 25 9.92 -25.76 11.22
N ALA A 26 10.04 -24.54 11.75
CA ALA A 26 11.34 -23.96 12.06
C ALA A 26 12.04 -24.63 13.24
N ASN A 27 11.27 -25.23 14.15
CA ASN A 27 11.77 -25.74 15.42
C ASN A 27 11.67 -27.25 15.59
N ASP A 28 10.97 -27.92 14.67
CA ASP A 28 10.66 -29.35 14.72
C ASP A 28 9.98 -29.74 16.06
N CYS A 29 9.06 -28.89 16.52
CA CYS A 29 8.30 -29.12 17.75
C CYS A 29 6.94 -28.42 17.71
N PRO A 30 5.92 -28.90 18.46
CA PRO A 30 4.62 -28.24 18.54
C PRO A 30 4.69 -26.79 19.03
N ALA A 31 3.86 -25.90 18.48
CA ALA A 31 3.75 -24.51 18.93
C ALA A 31 2.91 -24.42 20.21
N THR A 32 3.54 -24.69 21.36
CA THR A 32 2.96 -24.54 22.70
C THR A 32 3.73 -23.51 23.52
N TRP A 33 3.15 -23.06 24.63
CA TRP A 33 3.77 -22.08 25.53
C TRP A 33 5.10 -22.59 26.11
N GLU A 34 5.17 -23.86 26.49
CA GLU A 34 6.37 -24.53 27.03
C GLU A 34 7.49 -24.62 25.98
N ASN A 35 7.11 -24.63 24.71
CA ASN A 35 8.04 -24.67 23.61
C ASN A 35 8.53 -23.29 23.17
N ILE A 36 8.14 -22.19 23.84
CA ILE A 36 8.67 -20.86 23.55
C ILE A 36 10.00 -20.64 24.29
N SER A 37 11.09 -20.45 23.53
CA SER A 37 12.41 -20.13 24.10
C SER A 37 13.17 -19.14 23.21
N LYS A 38 14.16 -18.46 23.78
CA LYS A 38 15.02 -17.49 23.05
C LYS A 38 15.62 -18.11 21.78
N ILE A 39 16.15 -19.33 21.88
CA ILE A 39 16.76 -20.04 20.74
C ILE A 39 15.71 -20.37 19.68
N ARG A 40 14.53 -20.84 20.07
CA ARG A 40 13.47 -21.22 19.13
C ARG A 40 12.83 -20.03 18.42
N LEU A 41 12.72 -18.90 19.12
CA LEU A 41 12.30 -17.63 18.52
C LEU A 41 13.33 -17.14 17.50
N ALA A 42 14.63 -17.24 17.80
CA ALA A 42 15.69 -16.87 16.86
C ALA A 42 15.68 -17.78 15.62
N LYS A 43 15.53 -19.10 15.80
CA LYS A 43 15.37 -20.06 14.70
C LYS A 43 14.14 -19.75 13.85
N PHE A 44 13.00 -19.46 14.47
CA PHE A 44 11.79 -19.05 13.77
C PHE A 44 12.01 -17.81 12.91
N VAL A 45 12.59 -16.74 13.47
CA VAL A 45 12.89 -15.52 12.72
C VAL A 45 13.86 -15.78 11.56
N SER A 46 14.91 -16.59 11.79
CA SER A 46 15.85 -17.00 10.73
C SER A 46 15.16 -17.78 9.62
N PHE A 47 14.29 -18.73 9.97
CA PHE A 47 13.50 -19.51 9.03
C PHE A 47 12.57 -18.63 8.18
N LEU A 48 11.89 -17.67 8.81
CA LEU A 48 11.03 -16.73 8.11
C LEU A 48 11.83 -15.87 7.12
N ASN A 49 12.99 -15.34 7.53
CA ASN A 49 13.86 -14.54 6.65
C ASN A 49 14.37 -15.34 5.43
N GLY A 50 14.57 -16.65 5.57
CA GLY A 50 14.96 -17.51 4.44
C GLY A 50 13.82 -17.83 3.46
N LYS A 51 12.56 -17.55 3.80
CA LYS A 51 11.38 -17.96 3.01
C LYS A 51 10.46 -16.82 2.58
N LEU A 52 10.51 -15.67 3.26
CA LEU A 52 9.53 -14.60 3.09
C LEU A 52 10.22 -13.24 2.92
N ALA A 53 9.53 -12.31 2.25
CA ALA A 53 9.93 -10.92 2.23
C ALA A 53 9.97 -10.33 3.66
N LYS A 54 10.95 -9.45 3.96
CA LYS A 54 11.13 -8.89 5.31
C LYS A 54 9.90 -8.17 5.86
N SER A 55 9.05 -7.60 5.01
CA SER A 55 7.77 -7.01 5.42
C SER A 55 6.80 -8.04 6.00
N SER A 56 6.76 -9.25 5.43
CA SER A 56 5.95 -10.36 5.92
C SER A 56 6.54 -10.93 7.21
N VAL A 57 7.87 -11.09 7.27
CA VAL A 57 8.58 -11.50 8.50
C VAL A 57 8.24 -10.54 9.64
N LYS A 58 8.41 -9.23 9.42
CA LYS A 58 8.04 -8.20 10.41
C LYS A 58 6.59 -8.34 10.89
N THR A 59 5.66 -8.56 9.96
CA THR A 59 4.24 -8.72 10.29
C THR A 59 4.01 -9.94 11.20
N TYR A 60 4.58 -11.10 10.86
CA TYR A 60 4.40 -12.32 11.65
C TYR A 60 5.08 -12.24 13.02
N CYS A 61 6.28 -11.66 13.09
CA CYS A 61 6.93 -11.42 14.37
C CYS A 61 6.14 -10.43 15.25
N ALA A 62 5.56 -9.39 14.66
CA ALA A 62 4.70 -8.44 15.38
C ALA A 62 3.41 -9.10 15.90
N MET A 63 2.77 -9.98 15.11
CA MET A 63 1.62 -10.77 15.57
C MET A 63 1.99 -11.63 16.78
N MET A 64 3.14 -12.32 16.71
CA MET A 64 3.62 -13.17 17.79
C MET A 64 3.93 -12.39 19.07
N LYS A 65 4.63 -11.25 18.93
CA LYS A 65 4.89 -10.32 20.04
C LYS A 65 3.58 -9.80 20.66
N SER A 66 2.60 -9.48 19.81
CA SER A 66 1.29 -8.97 20.21
C SER A 66 0.46 -10.01 20.98
N VAL A 67 0.58 -11.31 20.66
CA VAL A 67 -0.03 -12.40 21.44
C VAL A 67 0.73 -12.59 22.75
N PHE A 68 2.06 -12.65 22.71
CA PHE A 68 2.90 -12.81 23.91
C PHE A 68 2.65 -11.70 24.94
N ASN A 69 2.50 -10.46 24.50
CA ASN A 69 2.21 -9.33 25.39
C ASN A 69 0.88 -9.47 26.16
N ILE A 70 -0.13 -10.17 25.61
CA ILE A 70 -1.41 -10.38 26.32
C ILE A 70 -1.22 -11.38 27.47
N TYR A 71 -0.43 -12.42 27.24
CA TYR A 71 -0.30 -13.55 28.15
C TYR A 71 0.95 -13.47 29.04
N ASN A 72 1.67 -12.34 29.04
CA ASN A 72 2.96 -12.21 29.71
C ASN A 72 2.89 -12.34 31.25
N GLU A 73 1.73 -12.09 31.85
CA GLU A 73 1.45 -12.30 33.28
C GLU A 73 1.03 -13.75 33.59
N GLU A 74 0.47 -14.47 32.61
CA GLU A 74 -0.02 -15.84 32.77
C GLU A 74 1.04 -16.89 32.42
N VAL A 75 1.99 -16.56 31.53
CA VAL A 75 2.94 -17.52 30.96
C VAL A 75 4.38 -17.03 31.09
N LYS A 76 5.28 -17.96 31.40
CA LYS A 76 6.71 -17.64 31.53
C LYS A 76 7.34 -17.49 30.15
N LEU A 77 7.47 -16.25 29.68
CA LEU A 77 8.13 -15.92 28.42
C LEU A 77 9.65 -15.73 28.59
N PRO A 78 10.47 -16.03 27.56
CA PRO A 78 11.90 -15.81 27.62
C PRO A 78 12.22 -14.30 27.60
N LYS A 79 12.99 -13.81 28.57
CA LYS A 79 13.41 -12.39 28.63
C LYS A 79 14.05 -11.93 27.31
N GLY A 80 13.63 -10.76 26.82
CA GLY A 80 14.13 -10.16 25.58
C GLY A 80 13.58 -10.78 24.29
N TYR A 81 12.45 -11.49 24.36
CA TYR A 81 11.76 -11.98 23.16
C TYR A 81 11.33 -10.83 22.24
N GLU A 82 11.07 -9.66 22.82
CA GLU A 82 10.66 -8.45 22.17
C GLU A 82 11.67 -8.00 21.12
N ASP A 83 12.96 -8.10 21.43
CA ASP A 83 14.06 -7.70 20.54
C ASP A 83 14.25 -8.72 19.42
N ILE A 84 14.15 -10.01 19.75
CA ILE A 84 14.25 -11.11 18.77
C ILE A 84 13.15 -10.98 17.71
N LEU A 85 11.93 -10.64 18.14
CA LEU A 85 10.78 -10.45 17.25
C LEU A 85 10.74 -9.05 16.60
N SER A 86 11.68 -8.16 16.91
CA SER A 86 11.72 -6.81 16.33
C SER A 86 12.51 -6.80 15.02
N VAL A 87 11.86 -7.24 13.94
CA VAL A 87 12.45 -7.27 12.60
C VAL A 87 12.24 -5.93 11.88
N LYS A 88 13.32 -5.40 11.29
CA LYS A 88 13.25 -4.22 10.43
C LYS A 88 12.72 -4.60 9.04
N LYS A 89 11.85 -3.76 8.48
CA LYS A 89 11.44 -3.89 7.06
C LYS A 89 12.52 -3.27 6.18
N ASP A 90 12.69 -3.78 4.97
CA ASP A 90 13.49 -3.09 3.96
C ASP A 90 12.79 -1.82 3.48
N VAL A 91 13.60 -0.86 3.05
CA VAL A 91 13.11 0.30 2.30
C VAL A 91 12.73 -0.19 0.91
N SER A 92 11.60 0.29 0.40
CA SER A 92 11.12 -0.02 -0.94
C SER A 92 10.78 1.27 -1.67
N GLN A 93 11.51 1.55 -2.73
CA GLN A 93 11.27 2.67 -3.62
C GLN A 93 10.18 2.31 -4.63
N ASN A 94 9.35 3.30 -4.93
CA ASN A 94 8.22 3.14 -5.85
C ASN A 94 8.21 4.30 -6.83
N THR A 95 7.59 4.09 -7.99
CA THR A 95 7.33 5.14 -8.97
C THR A 95 5.93 5.72 -8.78
N TRP A 96 5.68 6.84 -9.44
CA TRP A 96 4.37 7.45 -9.64
C TRP A 96 4.17 7.81 -11.12
N LEU A 97 2.97 8.27 -11.47
CA LEU A 97 2.67 8.86 -12.76
C LEU A 97 2.53 10.37 -12.63
N ASN A 98 3.22 11.12 -13.48
CA ASN A 98 3.06 12.57 -13.55
C ASN A 98 1.77 12.96 -14.28
N ASP A 99 1.44 14.25 -14.29
CA ASP A 99 0.20 14.75 -14.89
C ASP A 99 0.08 14.41 -16.39
N SER A 100 1.17 14.54 -17.16
CA SER A 100 1.17 14.19 -18.59
C SER A 100 0.92 12.70 -18.84
N GLU A 101 1.44 11.82 -17.98
CA GLU A 101 1.18 10.38 -18.04
C GLU A 101 -0.28 10.04 -17.71
N ILE A 102 -0.85 10.71 -16.70
CA ILE A 102 -2.26 10.56 -16.33
C ILE A 102 -3.15 11.01 -17.49
N GLU A 103 -2.88 12.17 -18.10
CA GLU A 103 -3.64 12.68 -19.25
C GLU A 103 -3.58 11.74 -20.46
N ARG A 104 -2.42 11.13 -20.73
CA ARG A 104 -2.29 10.10 -21.77
C ARG A 104 -3.17 8.87 -21.49
N ILE A 105 -3.26 8.43 -20.23
CA ILE A 105 -4.16 7.32 -19.86
C ILE A 105 -5.62 7.76 -19.98
N ILE A 106 -5.98 8.99 -19.60
CA ILE A 106 -7.33 9.53 -19.77
C ILE A 106 -7.76 9.48 -21.25
N ALA A 107 -6.87 9.88 -22.16
CA ALA A 107 -7.10 9.90 -23.61
C ALA A 107 -7.08 8.51 -24.27
N TYR A 108 -6.55 7.48 -23.59
CA TYR A 108 -6.49 6.11 -24.14
C TYR A 108 -7.88 5.56 -24.46
N ILE A 109 -8.06 5.01 -25.66
CA ILE A 109 -9.30 4.35 -26.09
C ILE A 109 -9.20 2.85 -25.73
N PRO A 110 -10.03 2.34 -24.80
CA PRO A 110 -9.97 0.93 -24.41
C PRO A 110 -10.36 -0.01 -25.55
N ALA A 111 -9.62 -1.12 -25.70
CA ALA A 111 -9.91 -2.13 -26.73
C ALA A 111 -11.07 -3.08 -26.34
N ASN A 112 -11.39 -3.17 -25.05
CA ASN A 112 -12.45 -4.02 -24.51
C ASN A 112 -12.90 -3.52 -23.12
N ASP A 113 -13.95 -4.12 -22.58
CA ASP A 113 -14.52 -3.72 -21.29
C ASP A 113 -13.58 -3.93 -20.10
N THR A 114 -12.67 -4.90 -20.17
CA THR A 114 -11.66 -5.09 -19.10
C THR A 114 -10.66 -3.94 -19.09
N GLU A 115 -10.16 -3.52 -20.27
CA GLU A 115 -9.31 -2.33 -20.37
C GLU A 115 -10.07 -1.07 -19.93
N ARG A 116 -11.36 -0.94 -20.29
CA ARG A 116 -12.19 0.21 -19.89
C ARG A 116 -12.34 0.27 -18.38
N LEU A 117 -12.73 -0.84 -17.76
CA LEU A 117 -12.87 -0.96 -16.31
C LEU A 117 -11.58 -0.57 -15.59
N VAL A 118 -10.46 -1.20 -15.97
CA VAL A 118 -9.16 -0.96 -15.32
C VAL A 118 -8.70 0.48 -15.53
N LYS A 119 -8.82 1.03 -16.75
CA LYS A 119 -8.51 2.44 -17.04
C LYS A 119 -9.32 3.36 -16.13
N ASN A 120 -10.64 3.20 -16.11
CA ASN A 120 -11.55 4.09 -15.40
C ASN A 120 -11.27 4.06 -13.89
N GLN A 121 -11.17 2.86 -13.31
CA GLN A 121 -10.84 2.67 -11.91
C GLN A 121 -9.46 3.24 -11.55
N PHE A 122 -8.44 2.99 -12.38
CA PHE A 122 -7.10 3.48 -12.13
C PHE A 122 -7.01 5.01 -12.18
N ILE A 123 -7.69 5.67 -13.12
CA ILE A 123 -7.77 7.13 -13.19
C ILE A 123 -8.51 7.70 -11.97
N MET A 124 -9.62 7.09 -11.55
CA MET A 124 -10.29 7.51 -10.30
C MET A 124 -9.32 7.46 -9.12
N GLY A 125 -8.51 6.40 -9.00
CA GLY A 125 -7.45 6.33 -7.98
C GLY A 125 -6.38 7.42 -8.11
N CYS A 126 -5.97 7.78 -9.32
CA CYS A 126 -4.97 8.82 -9.58
C CYS A 126 -5.45 10.22 -9.18
N VAL A 127 -6.76 10.47 -9.29
CA VAL A 127 -7.35 11.80 -9.10
C VAL A 127 -7.93 11.98 -7.69
N THR A 128 -8.32 10.89 -7.03
CA THR A 128 -8.92 10.94 -5.68
C THR A 128 -7.96 10.50 -4.58
N GLY A 129 -6.89 9.77 -4.92
CA GLY A 129 -6.00 9.19 -3.94
C GLY A 129 -6.63 8.09 -3.09
N ALA A 130 -7.85 7.63 -3.39
CA ALA A 130 -8.53 6.57 -2.66
C ALA A 130 -7.83 5.20 -2.82
N ARG A 131 -8.11 4.23 -1.94
CA ARG A 131 -7.52 2.88 -2.07
C ARG A 131 -8.22 2.14 -3.20
N HIS A 132 -7.56 1.10 -3.74
CA HIS A 132 -8.15 0.23 -4.77
C HIS A 132 -9.55 -0.27 -4.41
N SER A 133 -9.69 -0.77 -3.18
CA SER A 133 -10.97 -1.22 -2.62
C SER A 133 -12.02 -0.13 -2.50
N ASP A 134 -11.60 1.13 -2.36
CA ASP A 134 -12.51 2.27 -2.19
C ASP A 134 -12.97 2.77 -3.58
N TYR A 135 -12.03 3.12 -4.47
CA TYR A 135 -12.39 3.76 -5.76
C TYR A 135 -13.09 2.83 -6.76
N MET A 136 -12.97 1.51 -6.60
CA MET A 136 -13.71 0.56 -7.44
C MET A 136 -15.22 0.60 -7.19
N ASN A 137 -15.64 1.18 -6.06
CA ASN A 137 -17.02 1.26 -5.59
C ASN A 137 -17.63 2.66 -5.70
N PHE A 138 -16.95 3.63 -6.34
CA PHE A 138 -17.52 4.97 -6.48
C PHE A 138 -18.73 5.00 -7.41
N THR A 139 -19.81 5.60 -6.91
CA THR A 139 -21.07 5.83 -7.61
C THR A 139 -21.45 7.31 -7.54
N ARG A 140 -22.54 7.70 -8.21
CA ARG A 140 -23.08 9.06 -8.11
C ARG A 140 -23.48 9.44 -6.68
N GLU A 141 -23.79 8.48 -5.82
CA GLU A 141 -24.14 8.73 -4.41
C GLU A 141 -22.96 9.27 -3.60
N ASN A 142 -21.72 9.04 -4.06
CA ASN A 142 -20.54 9.63 -3.45
C ASN A 142 -20.35 11.10 -3.82
N VAL A 143 -21.10 11.63 -4.79
CA VAL A 143 -20.97 13.02 -5.25
C VAL A 143 -21.92 13.91 -4.44
N VAL A 144 -21.33 14.83 -3.67
CA VAL A 144 -22.07 15.77 -2.81
C VAL A 144 -21.62 17.19 -3.15
N GLY A 145 -22.41 17.90 -3.96
CA GLY A 145 -22.03 19.22 -4.48
C GLY A 145 -20.74 19.15 -5.29
N GLU A 146 -19.74 19.96 -4.94
CA GLU A 146 -18.43 20.02 -5.60
C GLU A 146 -17.40 19.04 -5.02
N ARG A 147 -17.87 18.01 -4.29
CA ARG A 147 -17.01 17.08 -3.54
C ARG A 147 -17.36 15.64 -3.86
N LEU A 148 -16.36 14.79 -3.78
CA LEU A 148 -16.52 13.33 -3.69
C LEU A 148 -16.27 12.93 -2.23
N VAL A 149 -17.27 12.33 -1.60
CA VAL A 149 -17.25 11.94 -0.19
C VAL A 149 -17.42 10.43 -0.06
N TYR A 150 -16.56 9.80 0.74
CA TYR A 150 -16.63 8.37 1.00
C TYR A 150 -16.06 8.01 2.37
N VAL A 151 -16.45 6.86 2.90
CA VAL A 151 -15.84 6.27 4.10
C VAL A 151 -14.90 5.16 3.66
N SER A 152 -13.61 5.27 3.99
CA SER A 152 -12.64 4.26 3.55
C SER A 152 -12.92 2.91 4.22
N ILE A 153 -13.05 1.84 3.43
CA ILE A 153 -13.38 0.49 3.89
C ILE A 153 -12.35 -0.01 4.92
N LYS A 154 -11.06 0.27 4.68
CA LYS A 154 -9.97 -0.24 5.51
C LYS A 154 -9.82 0.47 6.84
N THR A 155 -10.13 1.76 6.88
CA THR A 155 -9.79 2.62 8.03
C THR A 155 -11.02 3.18 8.75
N HIS A 156 -12.20 3.08 8.13
CA HIS A 156 -13.46 3.67 8.60
C HIS A 156 -13.38 5.18 8.85
N ILE A 157 -12.43 5.85 8.18
CA ILE A 157 -12.27 7.31 8.21
C ILE A 157 -13.00 7.89 7.01
N GLN A 158 -13.84 8.89 7.25
CA GLN A 158 -14.43 9.70 6.18
C GLN A 158 -13.35 10.52 5.47
N ALA A 159 -13.33 10.43 4.15
CA ALA A 159 -12.45 11.17 3.27
C ALA A 159 -13.30 12.01 2.31
N GLU A 160 -12.79 13.19 2.00
CA GLU A 160 -13.42 14.15 1.10
C GLU A 160 -12.36 14.70 0.17
N VAL A 161 -12.67 14.69 -1.13
CA VAL A 161 -11.80 15.27 -2.16
C VAL A 161 -12.61 16.20 -3.07
N PRO A 162 -12.01 17.30 -3.59
CA PRO A 162 -12.66 18.08 -4.64
C PRO A 162 -13.09 17.20 -5.81
N LEU A 163 -14.34 17.36 -6.26
CA LEU A 163 -14.85 16.60 -7.39
C LEU A 163 -14.12 17.03 -8.66
N SER A 164 -13.49 16.06 -9.33
CA SER A 164 -12.90 16.28 -10.64
C SER A 164 -13.89 15.88 -11.74
N LYS A 165 -14.00 16.70 -12.78
CA LYS A 165 -14.86 16.43 -13.95
C LYS A 165 -14.55 15.09 -14.63
N VAL A 166 -13.29 14.63 -14.58
CA VAL A 166 -12.96 13.30 -15.09
C VAL A 166 -13.55 12.19 -14.22
N VAL A 167 -13.59 12.34 -12.90
CA VAL A 167 -14.20 11.35 -12.00
C VAL A 167 -15.70 11.25 -12.27
N GLU A 168 -16.40 12.38 -12.35
CA GLU A 168 -17.83 12.43 -12.68
C GLU A 168 -18.12 11.76 -14.03
N ARG A 169 -17.34 12.10 -15.07
CA ARG A 169 -17.46 11.47 -16.40
C ARG A 169 -17.24 9.96 -16.34
N LEU A 170 -16.25 9.49 -15.58
CA LEU A 170 -15.92 8.06 -15.48
C LEU A 170 -16.97 7.28 -14.69
N ILE A 171 -17.60 7.87 -13.69
CA ILE A 171 -18.76 7.27 -12.98
C ILE A 171 -19.91 7.07 -13.98
N ALA A 172 -20.26 8.10 -14.75
CA ALA A 172 -21.30 8.01 -15.76
C ALA A 172 -20.96 7.01 -16.88
N GLU A 173 -19.69 6.96 -17.32
CA GLU A 173 -19.21 5.97 -18.29
C GLU A 173 -19.34 4.54 -17.73
N ASN A 174 -18.96 4.33 -16.47
CA ASN A 174 -19.06 3.00 -15.84
C ASN A 174 -20.51 2.50 -15.78
N GLU A 175 -21.47 3.37 -15.51
CA GLU A 175 -22.89 3.03 -15.55
C GLU A 175 -23.37 2.72 -16.97
N MET A 176 -22.99 3.56 -17.95
CA MET A 176 -23.37 3.42 -19.36
C MET A 176 -22.90 2.09 -19.97
N PHE A 177 -21.70 1.65 -19.62
CA PHE A 177 -21.13 0.38 -20.09
C PHE A 177 -21.45 -0.80 -19.17
N TYR A 178 -22.31 -0.63 -18.16
CA TYR A 178 -22.65 -1.67 -17.18
C TYR A 178 -21.42 -2.31 -16.51
N ILE A 179 -20.41 -1.49 -16.19
CA ILE A 179 -19.17 -1.90 -15.53
C ILE A 179 -19.00 -1.29 -14.12
N ALA A 180 -19.96 -0.50 -13.65
CA ALA A 180 -20.00 -0.01 -12.28
C ALA A 180 -20.03 -1.19 -11.28
N GLY A 181 -19.20 -1.13 -10.24
CA GLY A 181 -19.07 -2.18 -9.22
C GLY A 181 -18.47 -3.51 -9.72
N LYS A 182 -18.05 -3.62 -10.99
CA LYS A 182 -17.35 -4.81 -11.48
C LYS A 182 -15.91 -4.82 -10.98
N GLU A 183 -15.43 -6.02 -10.70
CA GLU A 183 -14.09 -6.26 -10.22
C GLU A 183 -13.33 -7.22 -11.13
N VAL A 184 -12.01 -7.06 -11.15
CA VAL A 184 -11.08 -8.03 -11.68
C VAL A 184 -10.08 -8.39 -10.59
N SER A 185 -9.45 -9.56 -10.69
CA SER A 185 -8.40 -9.92 -9.75
C SER A 185 -7.24 -8.93 -9.78
N ASP A 186 -6.57 -8.71 -8.65
CA ASP A 186 -5.38 -7.84 -8.56
C ASP A 186 -4.31 -8.15 -9.62
N PRO A 187 -3.99 -9.43 -9.93
CA PRO A 187 -3.06 -9.75 -11.02
C PRO A 187 -3.57 -9.27 -12.39
N THR A 188 -4.86 -9.44 -12.69
CA THR A 188 -5.46 -8.97 -13.94
C THR A 188 -5.46 -7.46 -14.00
N PHE A 189 -5.87 -6.77 -12.94
CA PHE A 189 -5.83 -5.31 -12.85
C PHE A 189 -4.42 -4.78 -13.17
N ASN A 190 -3.43 -5.31 -12.46
CA ASN A 190 -2.03 -4.89 -12.61
C ASN A 190 -1.49 -5.22 -14.01
N LYS A 191 -1.78 -6.40 -14.56
CA LYS A 191 -1.36 -6.75 -15.92
C LYS A 191 -1.96 -5.79 -16.95
N THR A 192 -3.26 -5.50 -16.84
CA THR A 192 -3.97 -4.64 -17.79
C THR A 192 -3.47 -3.20 -17.74
N ILE A 193 -3.29 -2.61 -16.55
CA ILE A 193 -2.79 -1.22 -16.48
C ILE A 193 -1.35 -1.09 -16.99
N ARG A 194 -0.49 -2.10 -16.73
CA ARG A 194 0.88 -2.12 -17.28
C ARG A 194 0.88 -2.18 -18.80
N GLU A 195 0.00 -2.98 -19.38
CA GLU A 195 -0.16 -3.08 -20.83
C GLU A 195 -0.64 -1.77 -21.45
N ILE A 196 -1.61 -1.09 -20.82
CA ILE A 196 -2.03 0.25 -21.24
C ILE A 196 -0.85 1.23 -21.18
N CYS A 197 -0.12 1.26 -20.06
CA CYS A 197 1.05 2.15 -19.90
C CYS A 197 2.16 1.84 -20.91
N ARG A 198 2.37 0.56 -21.25
CA ARG A 198 3.31 0.11 -22.28
C ARG A 198 2.92 0.62 -23.66
N LYS A 199 1.64 0.47 -24.05
CA LYS A 199 1.09 1.00 -25.32
C LYS A 199 1.24 2.52 -25.42
N LEU A 200 1.14 3.23 -24.29
CA LEU A 200 1.32 4.68 -24.19
C LEU A 200 2.80 5.13 -24.15
N GLY A 201 3.76 4.20 -24.23
CA GLY A 201 5.18 4.51 -24.31
C GLY A 201 5.84 4.92 -22.99
N MET A 202 5.33 4.46 -21.84
CA MET A 202 5.97 4.71 -20.53
C MET A 202 7.19 3.80 -20.32
N ASN A 203 8.18 3.94 -21.20
CA ASN A 203 9.35 3.05 -21.33
C ASN A 203 10.61 3.58 -20.66
N GLU A 204 10.54 4.71 -19.95
CA GLU A 204 11.64 5.27 -19.17
C GLU A 204 12.26 4.19 -18.27
N ARG A 205 13.58 4.01 -18.34
CA ARG A 205 14.29 3.04 -17.52
C ARG A 205 14.44 3.57 -16.11
N LEU A 206 13.87 2.85 -15.15
CA LEU A 206 14.00 3.14 -13.73
C LEU A 206 14.88 2.10 -13.06
N LYS A 207 15.67 2.56 -12.07
CA LYS A 207 16.39 1.72 -11.12
C LYS A 207 15.82 1.98 -9.73
N LEU A 208 15.14 0.98 -9.16
CA LEU A 208 14.46 1.09 -7.88
C LEU A 208 15.02 0.08 -6.88
N TYR A 209 15.25 0.51 -5.64
CA TYR A 209 15.58 -0.42 -4.56
C TYR A 209 14.30 -1.05 -3.99
N ARG A 210 14.11 -2.36 -4.14
CA ARG A 210 12.92 -3.11 -3.69
C ARG A 210 13.33 -4.44 -3.08
N ALA A 211 12.67 -4.84 -1.98
CA ALA A 211 12.87 -6.15 -1.34
C ALA A 211 14.34 -6.50 -1.01
N GLY A 212 15.20 -5.49 -0.79
CA GLY A 212 16.61 -5.70 -0.46
C GLY A 212 17.57 -5.71 -1.65
N GLU A 213 17.08 -5.47 -2.87
CA GLU A 213 17.90 -5.47 -4.09
C GLU A 213 17.55 -4.29 -5.02
N PHE A 214 18.47 -3.97 -5.94
CA PHE A 214 18.18 -3.02 -7.02
C PHE A 214 17.53 -3.75 -8.18
N VAL A 215 16.38 -3.26 -8.61
CA VAL A 215 15.64 -3.77 -9.76
C VAL A 215 15.60 -2.69 -10.83
N GLU A 216 15.94 -3.08 -12.07
CA GLU A 216 15.92 -2.22 -13.24
C GLU A 216 14.84 -2.67 -14.22
N GLY A 217 14.14 -1.71 -14.82
CA GLY A 217 13.00 -2.01 -15.70
C GLY A 217 12.45 -0.75 -16.35
N ALA A 218 11.59 -0.92 -17.34
CA ALA A 218 10.79 0.17 -17.86
C ALA A 218 9.74 0.59 -16.82
N LYS A 219 9.42 1.89 -16.78
CA LYS A 219 8.48 2.47 -15.81
C LYS A 219 7.14 1.73 -15.77
N TYR A 220 6.59 1.35 -16.93
CA TYR A 220 5.33 0.61 -17.00
C TYR A 220 5.39 -0.70 -16.20
N GLU A 221 6.53 -1.39 -16.09
CA GLU A 221 6.66 -2.67 -15.38
C GLU A 221 6.43 -2.52 -13.87
N PHE A 222 6.71 -1.33 -13.34
CA PHE A 222 6.59 -1.01 -11.93
C PHE A 222 5.22 -0.44 -11.53
N ILE A 223 4.31 -0.25 -12.49
CA ILE A 223 2.95 0.25 -12.25
C ILE A 223 2.08 -0.86 -11.65
N SER A 224 1.24 -0.48 -10.70
CA SER A 224 0.23 -1.33 -10.06
C SER A 224 -0.96 -0.48 -9.61
N SER A 225 -2.03 -1.10 -9.11
CA SER A 225 -3.19 -0.37 -8.54
C SER A 225 -2.78 0.69 -7.51
N HIS A 226 -1.77 0.41 -6.69
CA HIS A 226 -1.26 1.34 -5.68
C HIS A 226 -0.45 2.50 -6.25
N THR A 227 0.03 2.39 -7.50
CA THR A 227 0.67 3.52 -8.18
C THR A 227 -0.31 4.67 -8.34
N ALA A 228 -1.60 4.41 -8.57
CA ALA A 228 -2.63 5.46 -8.70
C ALA A 228 -2.65 6.38 -7.46
N ARG A 229 -2.74 5.78 -6.28
CA ARG A 229 -2.74 6.49 -5.00
C ARG A 229 -1.42 7.25 -4.73
N ARG A 230 -0.29 6.72 -5.21
CA ARG A 230 1.02 7.40 -5.12
C ARG A 230 1.11 8.60 -6.06
N SER A 231 0.55 8.48 -7.26
CA SER A 231 0.47 9.58 -8.22
C SER A 231 -0.32 10.75 -7.66
N PHE A 232 -1.48 10.49 -7.05
CA PHE A 232 -2.25 11.53 -6.36
C PHE A 232 -1.41 12.26 -5.30
N ALA A 233 -0.84 11.50 -4.36
CA ALA A 233 -0.08 12.09 -3.25
C ALA A 233 1.15 12.85 -3.73
N THR A 234 1.90 12.27 -4.68
CA THR A 234 3.14 12.86 -5.20
C THR A 234 2.87 14.11 -6.04
N ASN A 235 1.87 14.09 -6.92
CA ASN A 235 1.56 15.25 -7.76
C ASN A 235 1.00 16.42 -6.93
N LEU A 236 0.13 16.17 -5.95
CA LEU A 236 -0.33 17.21 -5.02
C LEU A 236 0.81 17.76 -4.18
N TYR A 237 1.71 16.90 -3.71
CA TYR A 237 2.92 17.30 -3.01
C TYR A 237 3.76 18.24 -3.90
N LEU A 238 4.07 17.85 -5.13
CA LEU A 238 4.82 18.70 -6.08
C LEU A 238 4.12 20.03 -6.38
N ARG A 239 2.79 20.09 -6.32
CA ARG A 239 1.98 21.31 -6.49
C ARG A 239 1.86 22.18 -5.24
N GLY A 240 2.57 21.84 -4.15
CA GLY A 240 2.61 22.67 -2.95
C GLY A 240 1.60 22.32 -1.87
N ALA A 241 0.68 21.36 -2.10
CA ALA A 241 -0.27 20.94 -1.07
C ALA A 241 0.45 20.41 0.16
N ASP A 242 0.03 20.79 1.36
CA ASP A 242 0.65 20.31 2.58
C ASP A 242 0.32 18.82 2.83
N LEU A 243 1.20 18.12 3.55
CA LEU A 243 1.02 16.69 3.81
C LEU A 243 -0.22 16.38 4.65
N TYR A 244 -0.70 17.33 5.46
CA TYR A 244 -1.89 17.14 6.29
C TYR A 244 -3.16 17.14 5.42
N ALA A 245 -3.30 18.10 4.51
CA ALA A 245 -4.40 18.13 3.53
C ALA A 245 -4.41 16.86 2.67
N ILE A 246 -3.25 16.44 2.14
CA ILE A 246 -3.13 15.19 1.38
C ILE A 246 -3.54 13.99 2.25
N SER A 247 -3.09 13.95 3.50
CA SER A 247 -3.45 12.89 4.47
C SER A 247 -4.96 12.77 4.68
N LYS A 248 -5.66 13.91 4.81
CA LYS A 248 -7.12 13.95 5.01
C LYS A 248 -7.87 13.50 3.76
N MET A 249 -7.48 13.99 2.59
CA MET A 249 -8.04 13.56 1.30
C MET A 249 -7.88 12.05 1.07
N MET A 250 -6.77 11.46 1.50
CA MET A 250 -6.52 10.03 1.36
C MET A 250 -7.19 9.15 2.43
N GLY A 251 -7.79 9.73 3.48
CA GLY A 251 -8.31 8.97 4.62
C GLY A 251 -7.22 8.23 5.39
N HIS A 252 -6.11 8.92 5.70
CA HIS A 252 -5.06 8.39 6.58
C HIS A 252 -5.28 8.84 8.03
N SER A 253 -4.96 7.94 8.98
CA SER A 253 -5.03 8.24 10.42
C SER A 253 -3.88 9.12 10.92
N SER A 254 -2.77 9.19 10.17
CA SER A 254 -1.63 10.04 10.50
C SER A 254 -0.88 10.51 9.25
N VAL A 255 -0.23 11.66 9.36
CA VAL A 255 0.59 12.26 8.29
C VAL A 255 1.78 11.38 7.92
N THR A 256 2.38 10.69 8.89
CA THR A 256 3.48 9.75 8.67
C THR A 256 3.12 8.61 7.72
N MET A 257 1.85 8.20 7.63
CA MET A 257 1.43 7.23 6.61
C MET A 257 1.52 7.83 5.21
N THR A 258 1.16 9.10 5.05
CA THR A 258 1.18 9.84 3.78
C THR A 258 2.60 10.00 3.24
N GLU A 259 3.60 10.21 4.09
CA GLU A 259 5.01 10.28 3.71
C GLU A 259 5.44 9.05 2.91
N GLY A 260 4.96 7.86 3.28
CA GLY A 260 5.26 6.61 2.58
C GLY A 260 4.66 6.50 1.16
N TYR A 261 3.77 7.42 0.77
CA TYR A 261 3.17 7.52 -0.57
C TYR A 261 3.85 8.55 -1.47
N ILE A 262 4.67 9.44 -0.92
CA ILE A 262 5.45 10.40 -1.71
C ILE A 262 6.62 9.65 -2.35
N SER A 263 6.64 9.64 -3.68
CA SER A 263 7.61 8.88 -4.47
C SER A 263 8.68 9.75 -5.14
N CYS A 264 8.62 11.06 -4.95
CA CYS A 264 9.62 12.01 -5.46
C CYS A 264 10.62 12.40 -4.36
N GLY A 265 11.72 13.02 -4.78
CA GLY A 265 12.66 13.67 -3.87
C GLY A 265 12.13 15.02 -3.37
N LEU A 266 13.03 15.98 -3.20
CA LEU A 266 12.69 17.35 -2.82
C LEU A 266 11.77 17.98 -3.87
N ARG A 267 10.80 18.77 -3.41
CA ARG A 267 10.09 19.73 -4.28
C ARG A 267 11.09 20.78 -4.76
N ASP A 268 10.71 21.51 -5.80
CA ASP A 268 11.41 22.74 -6.16
C ASP A 268 11.51 23.64 -4.94
N LEU A 269 12.74 24.04 -4.63
CA LEU A 269 13.04 24.92 -3.50
C LEU A 269 12.68 26.35 -3.92
N SER A 270 12.08 27.11 -3.02
CA SER A 270 11.83 28.53 -3.28
C SER A 270 13.13 29.29 -3.48
N ASP A 271 13.09 30.38 -4.24
CA ASP A 271 14.27 31.21 -4.50
C ASP A 271 14.97 31.64 -3.20
N ASN A 272 14.20 31.94 -2.14
CA ASN A 272 14.74 32.28 -0.82
C ASN A 272 15.58 31.15 -0.19
N ILE A 273 15.18 29.89 -0.38
CA ILE A 273 15.95 28.74 0.12
C ILE A 273 17.21 28.55 -0.74
N LEU A 274 17.08 28.68 -2.05
CA LEU A 274 18.23 28.59 -2.96
C LEU A 274 19.26 29.69 -2.67
N ASP A 275 18.80 30.90 -2.33
CA ASP A 275 19.67 32.04 -2.01
C ASP A 275 20.43 31.86 -0.69
N TYR A 276 19.87 31.18 0.31
CA TYR A 276 20.62 30.75 1.49
C TYR A 276 21.86 29.94 1.11
N PHE A 277 21.72 28.97 0.19
CA PHE A 277 22.85 28.14 -0.25
C PHE A 277 23.87 28.91 -1.10
N LYS A 278 23.44 29.97 -1.80
CA LYS A 278 24.34 30.87 -2.55
C LYS A 278 25.07 31.88 -1.65
N THR A 279 24.66 32.04 -0.40
CA THR A 279 25.21 33.04 0.53
C THR A 279 26.61 32.67 1.04
N PHE A 280 26.98 31.38 0.98
CA PHE A 280 28.29 30.90 1.41
C PHE A 280 29.22 30.76 0.19
N LYS A 281 30.26 31.60 0.12
CA LYS A 281 31.33 31.55 -0.89
C LYS A 281 32.59 30.88 -0.34
#